data_AF-A0A918XEI6-F1
#
_entry.id   AF-A0A918XEI6-F1
#
_cell.length_a   1.000
_cell.length_b   1.000
_cell.length_c   1.000
_cell.angle_alpha   90.00
_cell.angle_beta   90.00
_cell.angle_gamma   90.00
#
_symmetry.space_group_name_H-M   'P 1'
#
loop_
_entity.id
_entity.type
_entity.pdbx_description
1 polymer ?
#
loop_
_entity_poly.entity_id
_entity_poly.type
_entity_poly.pdbx_seq_one_letter_code
_entity_poly.pdbx_strand_id
1 'polypeptide(L)'
;MTVSAETGRDLPGLAGRALNAFAESASRTRDRDALMDSAFAALFDLYRASNPAQRQSPAGRGFTADLAELLAGGNNPDRLGLYVVRSQTAAENGRHEGYRPACWRRSMLQILGDEFVPWSAVLRPRDIDAIARIDEALAEVAAEAGISTEQEVPSWVPRSHWWWWEPIRLRAEEEADPPLEDEGPDVDAVPEGTRPEG
;
A
#
# COMPACT_ATOMS: atom_id res chain seq x y z
N MET A 1 15.08 10.09 -39.93
CA MET A 1 13.87 10.52 -39.22
C MET A 1 13.07 9.28 -38.86
N THR A 2 13.36 8.68 -37.72
CA THR A 2 12.61 7.53 -37.20
C THR A 2 11.45 8.07 -36.37
N VAL A 3 10.26 8.06 -36.96
CA VAL A 3 9.00 8.27 -36.24
C VAL A 3 8.79 7.00 -35.41
N SER A 4 9.24 7.01 -34.15
CA SER A 4 8.83 6.00 -33.19
C SER A 4 7.37 6.23 -32.89
N ALA A 5 6.53 5.25 -33.23
CA ALA A 5 5.15 5.18 -32.84
C ALA A 5 5.05 5.09 -31.30
N GLU A 6 5.02 6.23 -30.61
CA GLU A 6 4.49 6.31 -29.25
C GLU A 6 3.01 5.93 -29.32
N THR A 7 2.70 4.72 -28.88
CA THR A 7 1.33 4.21 -28.81
C THR A 7 0.54 5.14 -27.89
N GLY A 8 -0.35 5.94 -28.50
CA GLY A 8 -1.03 7.07 -27.88
C GLY A 8 -1.89 6.67 -26.69
N ARG A 9 -1.38 6.89 -25.48
CA ARG A 9 -2.21 6.93 -24.28
C ARG A 9 -2.80 8.33 -24.18
N ASP A 10 -4.12 8.41 -24.04
CA ASP A 10 -4.85 9.66 -23.85
C ASP A 10 -4.61 10.22 -22.43
N LEU A 11 -3.40 10.73 -22.20
CA LEU A 11 -3.01 11.35 -20.94
C LEU A 11 -3.89 12.55 -20.57
N PRO A 12 -4.25 13.46 -21.51
CA PRO A 12 -5.16 14.56 -21.19
C PRO A 12 -6.54 14.06 -20.73
N GLY A 13 -7.11 13.06 -21.40
CA GLY A 13 -8.40 12.49 -20.99
C GLY A 13 -8.33 11.75 -19.65
N LEU A 14 -7.23 11.04 -19.37
CA LEU A 14 -6.99 10.42 -18.05
C LEU A 14 -6.87 11.46 -16.94
N ALA A 15 -6.12 12.54 -17.18
CA ALA A 15 -5.99 13.66 -16.25
C ALA A 15 -7.35 14.33 -15.97
N GLY A 16 -8.13 14.59 -17.02
CA GLY A 16 -9.49 15.12 -16.88
C GLY A 16 -10.40 14.20 -16.07
N ARG A 17 -10.34 12.87 -16.28
CA ARG A 17 -11.11 11.90 -15.49
C ARG A 17 -10.72 11.92 -14.01
N ALA A 18 -9.43 11.97 -13.69
CA ALA A 18 -8.96 12.04 -12.31
C ALA A 18 -9.47 13.30 -11.61
N LEU A 19 -9.33 14.48 -12.22
CA LEU A 19 -9.84 15.75 -11.65
C LEU A 19 -11.36 15.71 -11.45
N ASN A 20 -12.11 15.24 -12.45
CA ASN A 20 -13.56 15.14 -12.35
C ASN A 20 -14.00 14.19 -11.24
N ALA A 21 -13.33 13.06 -11.05
CA ALA A 21 -13.65 12.10 -10.00
C ALA A 21 -13.42 12.68 -8.59
N PHE A 22 -12.31 13.40 -8.38
CA PHE A 22 -12.09 14.11 -7.11
C PHE A 22 -13.12 15.22 -6.89
N ALA A 23 -13.45 16.01 -7.91
CA ALA A 23 -14.48 17.04 -7.83
C ALA A 23 -15.88 16.46 -7.52
N GLU A 24 -16.23 15.32 -8.11
CA GLU A 24 -17.47 14.60 -7.82
C GLU A 24 -17.49 14.11 -6.35
N SER A 25 -16.38 13.53 -5.88
CA SER A 25 -16.27 13.03 -4.50
C SER A 25 -16.44 14.13 -3.45
N ALA A 26 -16.04 15.37 -3.78
CA ALA A 26 -16.17 16.54 -2.93
C ALA A 26 -17.61 17.08 -2.86
N SER A 27 -18.34 17.00 -3.98
CA SER A 27 -19.68 17.61 -4.12
C SER A 27 -20.81 16.70 -3.66
N ARG A 28 -20.67 15.37 -3.81
CA ARG A 28 -21.72 14.40 -3.48
C ARG A 28 -21.64 13.93 -2.04
N THR A 29 -22.80 13.82 -1.40
CA THR A 29 -22.92 13.34 0.00
C THR A 29 -23.18 11.84 0.09
N ARG A 30 -23.96 11.28 -0.84
CA ARG A 30 -24.22 9.84 -0.97
C ARG A 30 -23.03 9.14 -1.63
N ASP A 31 -22.75 7.91 -1.21
CA ASP A 31 -21.72 7.04 -1.78
C ASP A 31 -20.30 7.63 -1.79
N ARG A 32 -20.06 8.63 -0.93
CA ARG A 32 -18.81 9.41 -0.83
C ARG A 32 -17.55 8.54 -0.74
N ASP A 33 -17.69 7.42 -0.05
CA ASP A 33 -16.63 6.45 0.23
C ASP A 33 -16.19 5.74 -1.06
N ALA A 34 -17.16 5.26 -1.84
CA ALA A 34 -16.92 4.62 -3.13
C ALA A 34 -16.45 5.62 -4.20
N LEU A 35 -16.94 6.87 -4.12
CA LEU A 35 -16.49 7.94 -5.00
C LEU A 35 -15.01 8.29 -4.77
N MET A 36 -14.56 8.33 -3.51
CA MET A 36 -13.14 8.58 -3.22
C MET A 36 -12.26 7.40 -3.66
N ASP A 37 -12.68 6.16 -3.40
CA ASP A 37 -11.98 4.98 -3.94
C ASP A 37 -11.90 5.03 -5.49
N SER A 38 -12.96 5.49 -6.17
CA SER A 38 -13.00 5.67 -7.62
C SER A 38 -12.08 6.81 -8.10
N ALA A 39 -11.97 7.89 -7.34
CA ALA A 39 -11.08 9.01 -7.65
C ALA A 39 -9.60 8.59 -7.58
N PHE A 40 -9.22 7.83 -6.54
CA PHE A 40 -7.89 7.24 -6.46
C PHE A 40 -7.63 6.22 -7.58
N ALA A 41 -8.62 5.42 -7.96
CA ALA A 41 -8.49 4.52 -9.11
C ALA A 41 -8.24 5.29 -10.42
N ALA A 42 -8.95 6.40 -10.66
CA ALA A 42 -8.72 7.25 -11.83
C ALA A 42 -7.34 7.91 -11.83
N LEU A 43 -6.86 8.39 -10.67
CA LEU A 43 -5.50 8.91 -10.51
C LEU A 43 -4.45 7.82 -10.78
N PHE A 44 -4.72 6.60 -10.32
CA PHE A 44 -3.85 5.46 -10.55
C PHE A 44 -3.78 5.04 -12.03
N ASP A 45 -4.88 5.10 -12.77
CA ASP A 45 -4.87 4.88 -14.22
C ASP A 45 -3.96 5.89 -14.93
N LEU A 46 -4.00 7.16 -14.51
CA LEU A 46 -3.09 8.19 -15.01
C LEU A 46 -1.63 7.88 -14.63
N TYR A 47 -1.37 7.47 -13.38
CA TYR A 47 -0.04 7.08 -12.92
C TYR A 47 0.54 5.94 -13.78
N ARG A 48 -0.25 4.89 -14.06
CA ARG A 48 0.17 3.77 -14.90
C ARG A 48 0.39 4.14 -16.36
N ALA A 49 -0.40 5.09 -16.87
CA ALA A 49 -0.31 5.53 -18.25
C ALA A 49 0.88 6.47 -18.48
N SER A 50 1.32 7.19 -17.45
CA SER A 50 2.38 8.20 -17.52
C SER A 50 3.73 7.69 -17.02
N ASN A 51 4.81 8.32 -17.49
CA ASN A 51 6.15 8.16 -16.95
C ASN A 51 6.61 9.43 -16.20
N PRO A 52 7.73 9.39 -15.46
CA PRO A 52 8.22 10.56 -14.71
C PRO A 52 8.44 11.81 -15.57
N ALA A 53 8.98 11.67 -16.80
CA ALA A 53 9.21 12.80 -17.69
C ALA A 53 7.88 13.46 -18.15
N GLN A 54 6.84 12.67 -18.37
CA GLN A 54 5.50 13.15 -18.71
C GLN A 54 4.84 13.87 -17.53
N ARG A 55 4.98 13.33 -16.30
CA ARG A 55 4.48 14.00 -15.07
C ARG A 55 5.22 15.31 -14.79
N GLN A 56 6.51 15.37 -15.10
CA GLN A 56 7.33 16.58 -14.96
C GLN A 56 7.17 17.57 -16.12
N SER A 57 6.45 17.22 -17.20
CA SER A 57 6.22 18.12 -18.34
C SER A 57 5.37 19.35 -17.93
N PRO A 58 5.31 20.42 -18.74
CA PRO A 58 4.43 21.56 -18.45
C PRO A 58 2.96 21.17 -18.21
N ALA A 59 2.44 20.22 -19.00
CA ALA A 59 1.08 19.71 -18.84
C ALA A 59 0.91 18.91 -17.54
N GLY A 60 1.88 18.06 -17.21
CA GLY A 60 1.87 17.29 -15.96
C GLY A 60 1.93 18.19 -14.72
N ARG A 61 2.78 19.23 -14.74
CA ARG A 61 2.83 20.24 -13.67
C ARG A 61 1.55 21.06 -13.56
N GLY A 62 0.92 21.38 -14.69
CA GLY A 62 -0.41 22.03 -14.70
C GLY A 62 -1.45 21.15 -14.02
N PHE A 63 -1.54 19.88 -14.40
CA PHE A 63 -2.41 18.91 -13.73
C PHE A 63 -2.14 18.80 -12.23
N THR A 64 -0.88 18.70 -11.81
CA THR A 64 -0.51 18.63 -10.40
C THR A 64 -0.96 19.87 -9.63
N ALA A 65 -0.84 21.06 -10.22
CA ALA A 65 -1.30 22.30 -9.60
C ALA A 65 -2.82 22.31 -9.44
N ASP A 66 -3.55 21.95 -10.51
CA ASP A 66 -5.02 21.87 -10.49
C ASP A 66 -5.51 20.83 -9.47
N LEU A 67 -4.85 19.67 -9.41
CA LEU A 67 -5.16 18.63 -8.44
C LEU A 67 -4.88 19.12 -7.00
N ALA A 68 -3.76 19.79 -6.76
CA ALA A 68 -3.43 20.32 -5.44
C ALA A 68 -4.46 21.37 -4.97
N GLU A 69 -4.85 22.31 -5.84
CA GLU A 69 -5.89 23.30 -5.55
C GLU A 69 -7.22 22.62 -5.23
N LEU A 70 -7.62 21.64 -6.07
CA LEU A 70 -8.85 20.89 -5.87
C LEU A 70 -8.85 20.14 -4.53
N LEU A 71 -7.77 19.44 -4.21
CA LEU A 71 -7.66 18.62 -3.00
C LEU A 71 -7.57 19.45 -1.71
N ALA A 72 -6.98 20.64 -1.78
CA ALA A 72 -6.93 21.58 -0.66
C ALA A 72 -8.25 22.35 -0.44
N GLY A 73 -9.12 22.40 -1.45
CA GLY A 73 -10.36 23.18 -1.45
C GLY A 73 -11.63 22.40 -1.10
N GLY A 74 -12.66 23.15 -0.68
CA GLY A 74 -14.01 22.62 -0.45
C GLY A 74 -14.06 21.50 0.58
N ASN A 75 -14.76 20.41 0.25
CA ASN A 75 -14.89 19.24 1.13
C ASN A 75 -13.76 18.21 0.95
N ASN A 76 -12.85 18.39 -0.02
CA ASN A 76 -11.81 17.40 -0.30
C ASN A 76 -10.89 17.13 0.91
N PRO A 77 -10.47 18.12 1.73
CA PRO A 77 -9.67 17.83 2.91
C PRO A 77 -10.37 16.88 3.90
N ASP A 78 -11.67 17.04 4.11
CA ASP A 78 -12.44 16.12 4.95
C ASP A 78 -12.59 14.74 4.29
N ARG A 79 -12.74 14.68 2.97
CA ARG A 79 -12.82 13.42 2.23
C ARG A 79 -11.50 12.65 2.25
N LEU A 80 -10.37 13.35 2.09
CA LEU A 80 -9.03 12.77 2.21
C LEU A 80 -8.77 12.28 3.63
N GLY A 81 -9.12 13.06 4.65
CA GLY A 81 -9.01 12.62 6.05
C GLY A 81 -9.84 11.35 6.32
N LEU A 82 -11.06 11.26 5.79
CA LEU A 82 -11.87 10.04 5.87
C LEU A 82 -11.23 8.87 5.13
N TYR A 83 -10.61 9.09 3.97
CA TYR A 83 -9.89 8.06 3.24
C TYR A 83 -8.71 7.52 4.05
N VAL A 84 -7.94 8.40 4.71
CA VAL A 84 -6.85 8.02 5.62
C VAL A 84 -7.37 7.18 6.78
N VAL A 85 -8.42 7.64 7.48
CA VAL A 85 -9.04 6.90 8.60
C VAL A 85 -9.49 5.51 8.14
N ARG A 86 -10.13 5.40 6.98
CA ARG A 86 -10.56 4.10 6.44
C ARG A 86 -9.40 3.22 6.03
N SER A 87 -8.29 3.80 5.57
CA SER A 87 -7.06 3.07 5.27
C SER A 87 -6.45 2.51 6.55
N GLN A 88 -6.45 3.28 7.64
CA GLN A 88 -6.05 2.83 8.97
C GLN A 88 -6.95 1.71 9.48
N THR A 89 -8.27 1.90 9.47
CA THR A 89 -9.21 0.83 9.86
C THR A 89 -9.03 -0.44 9.02
N ALA A 90 -8.75 -0.31 7.72
CA ALA A 90 -8.48 -1.46 6.87
C ALA A 90 -7.18 -2.18 7.25
N ALA A 91 -6.12 -1.45 7.62
CA ALA A 91 -4.86 -2.02 8.08
C ALA A 91 -4.98 -2.70 9.44
N GLU A 92 -5.63 -2.04 10.41
CA GLU A 92 -5.88 -2.58 11.76
C GLU A 92 -6.71 -3.86 11.72
N ASN A 93 -7.66 -3.95 10.79
CA ASN A 93 -8.48 -5.15 10.56
C ASN A 93 -7.92 -6.03 9.42
N GLY A 94 -6.69 -5.79 9.00
CA GLY A 94 -6.09 -6.31 7.78
C GLY A 94 -5.70 -7.79 7.83
N ARG A 95 -6.07 -8.54 8.89
CA ARG A 95 -5.79 -9.97 8.97
C ARG A 95 -6.43 -10.72 7.80
N HIS A 96 -5.78 -11.78 7.33
CA HIS A 96 -6.26 -12.63 6.23
C HIS A 96 -6.58 -11.84 4.93
N GLU A 97 -7.84 -11.85 4.49
CA GLU A 97 -8.29 -11.21 3.24
C GLU A 97 -8.28 -9.67 3.30
N GLY A 98 -8.19 -9.08 4.50
CA GLY A 98 -8.17 -7.63 4.70
C GLY A 98 -6.84 -6.94 4.29
N TYR A 99 -5.76 -7.72 4.20
CA TYR A 99 -4.41 -7.18 4.02
C TYR A 99 -4.22 -6.51 2.66
N ARG A 100 -4.66 -7.19 1.59
CA ARG A 100 -4.51 -6.71 0.21
C ARG A 100 -5.26 -5.39 -0.04
N PRO A 101 -6.54 -5.24 0.38
CA PRO A 101 -7.22 -3.95 0.33
C PRO A 101 -6.51 -2.83 1.10
N ALA A 102 -5.93 -3.13 2.27
CA ALA A 102 -5.18 -2.14 3.05
C ALA A 102 -3.89 -1.71 2.35
N CYS A 103 -3.12 -2.67 1.83
CA CYS A 103 -1.93 -2.43 1.00
C CYS A 103 -2.25 -1.57 -0.23
N TRP A 104 -3.40 -1.82 -0.87
CA TRP A 104 -3.87 -1.02 -2.00
C TRP A 104 -4.08 0.44 -1.61
N ARG A 105 -4.88 0.71 -0.58
CA ARG A 105 -5.15 2.08 -0.13
C ARG A 105 -3.89 2.80 0.32
N ARG A 106 -3.01 2.12 1.06
CA ARG A 106 -1.72 2.65 1.48
C ARG A 106 -0.82 3.01 0.30
N SER A 107 -0.86 2.20 -0.77
CA SER A 107 -0.15 2.49 -2.03
C SER A 107 -0.72 3.69 -2.77
N MET A 108 -2.05 3.86 -2.76
CA MET A 108 -2.69 5.02 -3.39
C MET A 108 -2.31 6.33 -2.67
N LEU A 109 -2.24 6.30 -1.33
CA LEU A 109 -1.74 7.43 -0.54
C LEU A 109 -0.27 7.74 -0.87
N GLN A 110 0.61 6.72 -0.91
CA GLN A 110 2.04 6.90 -1.25
C GLN A 110 2.21 7.50 -2.64
N ILE A 111 1.51 6.95 -3.65
CA ILE A 111 1.58 7.46 -5.02
C ILE A 111 1.09 8.91 -5.11
N LEU A 112 0.00 9.27 -4.42
CA LEU A 112 -0.45 10.66 -4.36
C LEU A 112 0.67 11.57 -3.82
N GLY A 113 1.30 11.19 -2.71
CA GLY A 113 2.34 11.97 -2.03
C GLY A 113 3.63 12.11 -2.81
N ASP A 114 4.08 11.02 -3.43
CA ASP A 114 5.39 10.94 -4.09
C ASP A 114 5.35 11.47 -5.53
N GLU A 115 4.27 11.22 -6.26
CA GLU A 115 4.24 11.40 -7.72
C GLU A 115 3.38 12.58 -8.17
N PHE A 116 2.51 13.09 -7.30
CA PHE A 116 1.54 14.13 -7.68
C PHE A 116 1.59 15.33 -6.76
N VAL A 117 1.13 15.21 -5.51
CA VAL A 117 0.97 16.35 -4.60
C VAL A 117 1.54 16.01 -3.23
N PRO A 118 2.47 16.82 -2.69
CA PRO A 118 3.01 16.60 -1.36
C PRO A 118 1.89 16.53 -0.32
N TRP A 119 1.91 15.52 0.56
CA TRP A 119 0.87 15.35 1.58
C TRP A 119 0.67 16.58 2.45
N SER A 120 1.73 17.31 2.78
CA SER A 120 1.66 18.54 3.58
C SER A 120 0.82 19.65 2.93
N ALA A 121 0.55 19.57 1.63
CA ALA A 121 -0.28 20.54 0.92
C ALA A 121 -1.79 20.20 0.97
N VAL A 122 -2.15 18.93 1.22
CA VAL A 122 -3.53 18.44 1.05
C VAL A 122 -4.09 17.66 2.24
N LEU A 123 -3.23 17.15 3.12
CA LEU A 123 -3.61 16.44 4.35
C LEU A 123 -3.40 17.33 5.58
N ARG A 124 -4.25 17.14 6.60
CA ARG A 124 -4.06 17.78 7.90
C ARG A 124 -2.91 17.07 8.64
N PRO A 125 -2.19 17.75 9.55
CA PRO A 125 -1.09 17.13 10.30
C PRO A 125 -1.46 15.80 10.96
N ARG A 126 -2.63 15.73 11.61
CA ARG A 126 -3.13 14.49 12.22
C ARG A 126 -3.35 13.34 11.24
N ASP A 127 -3.68 13.64 9.98
CA ASP A 127 -3.94 12.66 8.94
C ASP A 127 -2.60 12.17 8.36
N ILE A 128 -1.57 13.03 8.34
CA ILE A 128 -0.19 12.64 8.03
C ILE A 128 0.36 11.72 9.11
N ASP A 129 0.17 12.06 10.40
CA ASP A 129 0.58 11.21 11.53
C ASP A 129 -0.11 9.83 11.49
N ALA A 130 -1.35 9.78 10.99
CA ALA A 130 -2.07 8.53 10.83
C ALA A 130 -1.45 7.60 9.78
N ILE A 131 -0.67 8.11 8.82
CA ILE A 131 0.04 7.27 7.83
C ILE A 131 1.04 6.35 8.53
N ALA A 132 1.78 6.86 9.53
CA ALA A 132 2.68 6.03 10.33
C ALA A 132 1.92 4.92 11.08
N ARG A 133 0.72 5.22 11.60
CA ARG A 133 -0.14 4.20 12.24
C ARG A 133 -0.64 3.14 11.26
N ILE A 134 -0.91 3.52 10.01
CA ILE A 134 -1.23 2.54 8.95
C ILE A 134 -0.04 1.60 8.73
N ASP A 135 1.18 2.16 8.66
CA ASP A 135 2.40 1.39 8.47
C ASP A 135 2.66 0.42 9.64
N GLU A 136 2.50 0.90 10.88
CA GLU A 136 2.58 0.06 12.09
C GLU A 136 1.56 -1.08 12.05
N ALA A 137 0.29 -0.78 11.80
CA ALA A 137 -0.76 -1.79 11.73
C ALA A 137 -0.52 -2.84 10.62
N LEU A 138 -0.02 -2.41 9.45
CA LEU A 138 0.34 -3.33 8.37
C LEU A 138 1.52 -4.23 8.74
N ALA A 139 2.50 -3.73 9.50
CA ALA A 139 3.62 -4.54 9.99
C ALA A 139 3.14 -5.58 11.00
N GLU A 140 2.29 -5.19 11.94
CA GLU A 140 1.75 -6.07 12.99
C GLU A 140 1.00 -7.28 12.41
N VAL A 141 0.24 -7.09 11.33
CA VAL A 141 -0.58 -8.16 10.73
C VAL A 141 0.08 -8.83 9.53
N ALA A 142 1.32 -8.47 9.17
CA ALA A 142 1.99 -8.96 7.97
C ALA A 142 2.23 -10.48 7.98
N ALA A 143 2.60 -11.06 9.13
CA ALA A 143 2.83 -12.51 9.26
C ALA A 143 1.55 -13.33 8.98
N GLU A 144 0.39 -12.78 9.33
CA GLU A 144 -0.93 -13.42 9.15
C GLU A 144 -1.54 -13.14 7.76
N ALA A 145 -0.85 -12.40 6.91
CA ALA A 145 -1.35 -12.04 5.59
C ALA A 145 -1.30 -13.21 4.61
N GLY A 146 -2.29 -13.28 3.71
CA GLY A 146 -2.38 -14.34 2.70
C GLY A 146 -1.40 -14.23 1.53
N ILE A 147 -0.49 -13.23 1.51
CA ILE A 147 0.48 -13.04 0.41
C ILE A 147 1.66 -13.96 0.65
N SER A 148 1.89 -14.91 -0.26
CA SER A 148 2.84 -16.00 -0.04
C SER A 148 4.08 -15.95 -0.90
N THR A 149 4.00 -15.29 -2.06
CA THR A 149 5.04 -15.35 -3.09
C THR A 149 5.20 -14.00 -3.79
N GLU A 150 6.36 -13.74 -4.41
CA GLU A 150 6.55 -12.48 -5.16
C GLU A 150 5.60 -12.35 -6.35
N GLN A 151 5.16 -13.48 -6.95
CA GLN A 151 4.22 -13.50 -8.07
C GLN A 151 2.83 -12.95 -7.71
N GLU A 152 2.50 -12.94 -6.43
CA GLU A 152 1.25 -12.40 -5.90
C GLU A 152 1.26 -10.88 -5.70
N VAL A 153 2.46 -10.27 -5.73
CA VAL A 153 2.63 -8.82 -5.63
C VAL A 153 2.32 -8.19 -7.00
N PRO A 154 1.42 -7.19 -7.06
CA PRO A 154 1.08 -6.58 -8.35
C PRO A 154 2.29 -5.88 -9.00
N SER A 155 2.50 -6.11 -10.30
CA SER A 155 3.68 -5.63 -11.04
C SER A 155 3.85 -4.12 -11.15
N TRP A 156 2.82 -3.34 -10.82
CA TRP A 156 2.85 -1.87 -10.82
C TRP A 156 3.37 -1.29 -9.50
N VAL A 157 3.44 -2.10 -8.43
CA VAL A 157 3.81 -1.65 -7.09
C VAL A 157 5.30 -1.32 -7.07
N PRO A 158 5.69 -0.10 -6.67
CA PRO A 158 7.09 0.24 -6.44
C PRO A 158 7.68 -0.57 -5.28
N ARG A 159 8.96 -0.97 -5.36
CA ARG A 159 9.66 -1.69 -4.27
C ARG A 159 9.70 -0.92 -2.94
N SER A 160 9.50 0.40 -2.95
CA SER A 160 9.38 1.22 -1.74
C SER A 160 8.11 0.95 -0.94
N HIS A 161 7.10 0.29 -1.54
CA HIS A 161 5.86 -0.10 -0.87
C HIS A 161 6.06 -1.42 -0.11
N TRP A 162 6.96 -1.39 0.88
CA TRP A 162 7.47 -2.55 1.61
C TRP A 162 6.38 -3.51 2.11
N TRP A 163 5.21 -2.99 2.48
CA TRP A 163 4.07 -3.76 2.99
C TRP A 163 3.57 -4.86 2.03
N TRP A 164 3.85 -4.77 0.72
CA TRP A 164 3.53 -5.87 -0.20
C TRP A 164 4.51 -7.05 -0.11
N TRP A 165 5.74 -6.81 0.34
CA TRP A 165 6.80 -7.82 0.46
C TRP A 165 7.02 -8.29 1.89
N GLU A 166 6.53 -7.57 2.90
CA GLU A 166 6.72 -7.93 4.31
C GLU A 166 6.21 -9.33 4.65
N PRO A 167 5.02 -9.78 4.21
CA PRO A 167 4.57 -11.15 4.49
C PRO A 167 5.52 -12.23 3.92
N ILE A 168 6.11 -11.97 2.75
CA ILE A 168 7.04 -12.87 2.09
C ILE A 168 8.36 -12.93 2.86
N ARG A 169 8.86 -11.76 3.31
CA ARG A 169 10.07 -11.65 4.12
C ARG A 169 9.94 -12.42 5.43
N LEU A 170 8.85 -12.20 6.16
CA LEU A 170 8.59 -12.84 7.45
C LEU A 170 8.50 -14.37 7.32
N ARG A 171 7.83 -14.87 6.27
CA ARG A 171 7.77 -16.31 6.03
C ARG A 171 9.14 -16.93 5.73
N ALA A 172 9.95 -16.26 4.91
CA ALA A 172 11.30 -16.74 4.62
C ALA A 172 12.17 -16.80 5.89
N GLU A 173 11.93 -15.92 6.86
CA GLU A 173 12.59 -15.92 8.17
C GLU A 173 12.10 -17.07 9.06
N GLU A 174 10.79 -17.32 9.11
CA GLU A 174 10.20 -18.46 9.81
C GLU A 174 10.70 -19.81 9.25
N GLU A 175 10.84 -19.93 7.93
CA GLU A 175 11.37 -21.15 7.29
C GLU A 175 12.88 -21.34 7.51
N ALA A 176 13.63 -20.25 7.76
CA ALA A 176 15.07 -20.27 7.98
C ALA A 176 15.47 -20.56 9.44
N ASP A 177 14.53 -20.45 10.39
CA ASP A 177 14.72 -20.76 11.81
C ASP A 177 14.04 -22.10 12.14
N PRO A 178 14.70 -23.26 11.88
CA PRO A 178 14.11 -24.54 12.21
C PRO A 178 13.88 -24.61 13.73
N PRO A 179 12.74 -25.15 14.20
CA PRO A 179 12.53 -25.36 15.63
C PRO A 179 13.69 -26.20 16.16
N LEU A 180 14.31 -25.76 17.26
CA LEU A 180 15.26 -26.55 18.01
C LEU A 180 14.60 -27.92 18.26
N GLU A 181 15.12 -28.96 17.59
CA GLU A 181 14.73 -30.32 17.89
C GLU A 181 14.96 -30.51 19.40
N ASP A 182 13.87 -30.77 20.12
CA ASP A 182 13.90 -31.15 21.52
C ASP A 182 14.74 -32.44 21.59
N GLU A 183 16.03 -32.31 21.92
CA GLU A 183 16.91 -33.43 22.25
C GLU A 183 16.24 -34.18 23.40
N GLY A 184 15.44 -35.19 23.04
CA GLY A 184 14.84 -36.11 23.99
C GLY A 184 15.92 -36.68 24.89
N PRO A 185 15.63 -36.94 26.17
CA PRO A 185 16.64 -37.29 27.15
C PRO A 185 17.37 -38.55 26.72
N ASP A 186 18.69 -38.45 26.63
CA ASP A 186 19.63 -39.53 26.38
C ASP A 186 19.50 -40.56 27.53
N VAL A 187 18.60 -41.53 27.34
CA VAL A 187 18.39 -42.65 28.27
C VAL A 187 19.28 -43.82 27.88
N ASP A 188 20.59 -43.61 27.90
CA ASP A 188 21.57 -44.70 27.92
C ASP A 188 22.57 -44.50 29.06
N ALA A 189 22.04 -44.67 30.28
CA ALA A 189 22.86 -44.94 31.46
C ALA A 189 22.49 -46.33 31.98
N VAL A 190 23.12 -47.36 31.42
CA VAL A 190 23.18 -48.71 31.99
C VAL A 190 24.20 -48.69 33.14
N PRO A 191 23.82 -48.94 34.41
CA PRO A 191 24.80 -49.26 35.43
C PRO A 191 25.00 -50.78 35.45
N GLU A 192 26.14 -51.20 34.90
CA GLU A 192 26.70 -52.54 35.10
C GLU A 192 27.07 -52.69 36.59
N GLY A 193 26.31 -53.51 37.33
CA GLY A 193 26.41 -53.66 38.78
C GLY A 193 26.39 -55.11 39.21
N THR A 194 27.54 -55.76 39.05
CA THR A 194 28.05 -57.01 39.65
C THR A 194 27.28 -57.64 40.84
N ARG A 195 26.94 -58.93 40.71
CA ARG A 195 26.55 -59.85 41.81
C ARG A 195 27.65 -59.95 42.89
N PRO A 196 27.28 -60.30 44.13
CA PRO A 196 27.69 -61.63 44.60
C PRO A 196 26.61 -62.37 45.41
N GLU A 197 26.48 -63.67 45.14
CA GLU A 197 25.94 -64.63 46.11
C GLU A 197 27.12 -65.26 46.86
N GLY A 198 27.03 -65.26 48.18
CA GLY A 198 27.91 -65.94 49.12
C GLY A 198 27.15 -66.17 50.42
#